data_AF-A0A3B6B8I8-F1
#
_entry.id   AF-A0A3B6B8I8-F1
#
_cell.length_a   1.000
_cell.length_b   1.000
_cell.length_c   1.000
_cell.angle_alpha   90.00
_cell.angle_beta   90.00
_cell.angle_gamma   90.00
#
_symmetry.space_group_name_H-M   'P 1'
#
loop_
_entity.id
_entity.type
_entity.pdbx_description
1 polymer ?
#
loop_
_entity_poly.entity_id
_entity_poly.type
_entity_poly.pdbx_seq_one_letter_code
_entity_poly.pdbx_strand_id
1 'polypeptide(L)'
;MGYIAPELYSRNFGGISYKSDVYSFGMLVLEMVSGRRNTDPSIGIQNQVYLPEWIYEKVMTGEELVLTLEVTAEEQEKTRQLAIVALWCIQWNPRNRQSMTKVVNMLLGSLQDLQMPLCPI
;
A
#
# COMPACT_ATOMS: atom_id res chain seq x y z
N MET A 1 8.03 -11.69 -6.01
CA MET A 1 8.80 -10.77 -5.14
C MET A 1 7.92 -9.56 -4.82
N GLY A 2 6.90 -9.72 -3.96
CA GLY A 2 5.94 -8.64 -3.71
C GLY A 2 6.20 -7.85 -2.43
N TYR A 3 6.80 -8.47 -1.41
CA TYR A 3 6.85 -7.90 -0.05
C TYR A 3 8.26 -7.52 0.40
N ILE A 4 9.27 -7.76 -0.44
CA ILE A 4 10.67 -7.53 -0.09
C ILE A 4 11.01 -6.06 -0.33
N ALA A 5 11.42 -5.34 0.71
CA ALA A 5 11.77 -3.95 0.62
C ALA A 5 13.01 -3.71 -0.28
N PRO A 6 13.09 -2.58 -1.00
CA PRO A 6 14.14 -2.31 -1.99
C PRO A 6 15.56 -2.39 -1.44
N GLU A 7 15.76 -1.96 -0.21
CA GLU A 7 17.05 -1.93 0.47
C GLU A 7 17.61 -3.33 0.80
N LEU A 8 16.81 -4.40 0.77
CA LEU A 8 17.28 -5.76 1.02
C LEU A 8 18.08 -6.32 -0.15
N TYR A 9 17.77 -5.91 -1.39
CA TYR A 9 18.46 -6.37 -2.59
C TYR A 9 19.46 -5.33 -3.14
N SER A 10 19.31 -4.06 -2.77
CA SER A 10 20.23 -3.00 -3.21
C SER A 10 20.54 -2.02 -2.07
N ARG A 11 21.81 -2.00 -1.66
CA ARG A 11 22.31 -1.08 -0.62
C ARG A 11 22.25 0.40 -1.01
N ASN A 12 22.00 0.69 -2.29
CA ASN A 12 21.82 2.07 -2.77
C ASN A 12 20.54 2.72 -2.22
N PHE A 13 19.58 1.92 -1.73
CA PHE A 13 18.31 2.41 -1.19
C PHE A 13 18.31 2.64 0.33
N GLY A 14 19.44 2.42 0.98
CA GLY A 14 19.64 2.63 2.42
C GLY A 14 20.07 1.37 3.15
N GLY A 15 20.19 1.49 4.47
CA GLY A 15 20.49 0.36 5.35
C GLY A 15 19.22 -0.43 5.71
N ILE A 16 19.36 -1.75 5.82
CA ILE A 16 18.30 -2.63 6.33
C ILE A 16 17.95 -2.17 7.76
N SER A 17 16.65 -2.02 8.03
CA SER A 17 16.14 -1.56 9.32
C SER A 17 14.71 -2.06 9.53
N TYR A 18 14.09 -1.73 10.66
CA TYR A 18 12.67 -2.01 10.92
C TYR A 18 11.72 -1.44 9.84
N LYS A 19 12.18 -0.47 9.02
CA LYS A 19 11.42 0.07 7.89
C LYS A 19 11.19 -0.95 6.78
N SER A 20 11.98 -2.02 6.72
CA SER A 20 11.78 -3.12 5.80
C SER A 20 10.55 -3.96 6.18
N ASP A 21 10.28 -4.12 7.48
CA ASP A 21 9.06 -4.76 7.98
C ASP A 21 7.83 -3.89 7.72
N VAL A 22 7.96 -2.56 7.86
CA VAL A 22 6.90 -1.59 7.51
C VAL A 22 6.52 -1.74 6.03
N TYR A 23 7.50 -1.86 5.14
CA TYR A 23 7.24 -2.08 3.71
C TYR A 23 6.47 -3.38 3.47
N SER A 24 6.95 -4.49 4.07
CA SER A 24 6.30 -5.80 3.96
C SER A 24 4.85 -5.76 4.44
N PHE A 25 4.59 -5.08 5.57
CA PHE A 25 3.25 -4.84 6.10
C PHE A 25 2.38 -4.07 5.11
N GLY A 26 2.87 -2.97 4.53
CA GLY A 26 2.13 -2.19 3.55
C GLY A 26 1.74 -3.01 2.33
N MET A 27 2.67 -3.81 1.78
CA MET A 27 2.39 -4.68 0.64
C MET A 27 1.34 -5.77 0.95
N LEU A 28 1.33 -6.29 2.17
CA LEU A 28 0.31 -7.23 2.64
C LEU A 28 -1.06 -6.55 2.74
N VAL A 29 -1.13 -5.33 3.28
CA VAL A 29 -2.39 -4.59 3.36
C VAL A 29 -2.94 -4.27 1.97
N LEU A 30 -2.09 -3.86 1.02
CA LEU A 30 -2.48 -3.63 -0.37
C LEU A 30 -3.07 -4.88 -1.05
N GLU A 31 -2.50 -6.05 -0.77
CA GLU A 31 -3.03 -7.32 -1.25
C GLU A 31 -4.45 -7.60 -0.68
N MET A 32 -4.62 -7.38 0.63
CA MET A 32 -5.90 -7.60 1.30
C MET A 32 -7.00 -6.67 0.77
N VAL A 33 -6.71 -5.37 0.62
CA VAL A 33 -7.72 -4.39 0.15
C VAL A 33 -8.02 -4.49 -1.34
N SER A 34 -7.10 -5.00 -2.15
CA SER A 34 -7.33 -5.21 -3.59
C SER A 34 -7.99 -6.56 -3.90
N GLY A 35 -7.91 -7.52 -2.98
CA GLY A 35 -8.33 -8.91 -3.23
C GLY A 35 -7.49 -9.60 -4.32
N ARG A 36 -6.37 -8.99 -4.75
CA ARG A 36 -5.48 -9.51 -5.80
C ARG A 36 -4.18 -9.95 -5.17
N ARG A 37 -3.69 -11.13 -5.55
CA ARG A 37 -2.37 -11.60 -5.10
C ARG A 37 -1.27 -10.77 -5.76
N ASN A 38 -0.29 -10.33 -4.98
CA ASN A 38 0.90 -9.59 -5.47
C ASN A 38 1.75 -10.39 -6.48
N THR A 39 1.56 -11.71 -6.57
CA THR A 39 2.31 -12.61 -7.46
C THR A 39 1.42 -13.39 -8.42
N ASP A 40 0.22 -12.89 -8.74
CA ASP A 40 -0.70 -13.61 -9.61
C ASP A 40 -0.11 -13.78 -11.04
N PRO A 41 0.26 -15.00 -11.45
CA PRO A 41 0.85 -15.25 -12.77
C PRO A 41 -0.18 -15.12 -13.91
N SER A 42 -1.48 -15.01 -13.60
CA SER A 42 -2.53 -14.75 -14.60
C SER A 42 -2.53 -13.30 -15.11
N ILE A 43 -1.86 -12.39 -14.38
CA ILE A 43 -1.62 -11.02 -14.82
C ILE A 43 -0.40 -11.05 -15.74
N GLY A 44 -0.66 -11.25 -17.03
CA GLY A 44 0.36 -11.37 -18.07
C GLY A 44 1.41 -10.27 -18.00
N ILE A 45 2.68 -10.66 -18.16
CA ILE A 45 3.91 -9.86 -18.02
C ILE A 45 3.88 -8.52 -18.80
N GLN A 46 3.01 -8.38 -19.80
CA GLN A 46 2.88 -7.19 -20.64
C GLN A 46 1.86 -6.14 -20.14
N ASN A 47 1.01 -6.49 -19.17
CA ASN A 47 -0.07 -5.64 -18.63
C ASN A 47 -0.02 -5.49 -17.10
N GLN A 48 1.12 -5.81 -16.47
CA GLN A 48 1.33 -5.68 -15.02
C GLN A 48 1.44 -4.21 -14.63
N VAL A 49 0.33 -3.49 -14.54
CA VAL A 49 0.29 -2.28 -13.71
C VAL A 49 0.69 -2.75 -12.31
N TYR A 50 1.81 -2.23 -11.81
CA TYR A 50 2.33 -2.61 -10.51
C TYR A 50 1.24 -2.37 -9.47
N LEU A 51 0.90 -3.39 -8.66
CA LEU A 51 -0.28 -3.34 -7.78
C LEU A 51 -0.35 -2.04 -6.95
N PRO A 52 0.76 -1.54 -6.36
CA PRO A 52 0.82 -0.22 -5.74
C PRO A 52 0.37 0.96 -6.62
N GLU A 53 0.81 1.01 -7.86
CA GLU A 53 0.47 2.08 -8.81
C GLU A 53 -1.02 2.01 -9.18
N TRP A 54 -1.55 0.81 -9.44
CA TRP A 54 -2.97 0.60 -9.71
C TRP A 54 -3.84 1.06 -8.53
N ILE A 55 -3.46 0.71 -7.30
CA ILE A 55 -4.19 1.13 -6.09
C ILE A 55 -4.07 2.64 -5.89
N TYR A 56 -2.89 3.23 -6.12
CA TYR A 56 -2.69 4.67 -6.01
C TYR A 56 -3.65 5.44 -6.92
N GLU A 57 -3.74 5.05 -8.19
CA GLU A 57 -4.66 5.67 -9.15
C GLU A 57 -6.13 5.52 -8.72
N LYS A 58 -6.56 4.31 -8.31
CA LYS A 58 -7.93 4.08 -7.82
C LYS A 58 -8.30 4.94 -6.62
N VAL A 59 -7.40 5.05 -5.65
CA VAL A 59 -7.60 5.90 -4.47
C VAL A 59 -7.69 7.37 -4.88
N MET A 60 -6.87 7.82 -5.83
CA MET A 60 -6.91 9.20 -6.33
C MET A 60 -8.18 9.53 -7.11
N THR A 61 -8.65 8.63 -7.98
CA THR A 61 -9.87 8.85 -8.77
C THR A 61 -11.15 8.66 -7.97
N GLY A 62 -11.08 8.09 -6.77
CA GLY A 62 -12.25 7.82 -5.95
C GLY A 62 -12.99 6.55 -6.36
N GLU A 63 -12.38 5.72 -7.19
CA GLU A 63 -12.95 4.47 -7.65
C GLU A 63 -12.85 3.38 -6.58
N GLU A 64 -13.80 2.45 -6.60
CA GLU A 64 -13.84 1.34 -5.64
C GLU A 64 -12.66 0.37 -5.85
N LEU A 65 -12.00 0.04 -4.75
CA LEU A 65 -10.88 -0.90 -4.73
C LEU A 65 -11.34 -2.37 -4.78
N VAL A 66 -12.53 -2.65 -4.25
CA VAL A 66 -13.14 -3.98 -4.20
C VAL A 66 -14.34 -4.00 -5.15
N LEU A 67 -14.26 -4.79 -6.23
CA LEU A 67 -15.28 -4.82 -7.28
C LEU A 67 -16.41 -5.84 -7.04
N THR A 68 -16.31 -6.67 -5.99
CA THR A 68 -17.04 -7.96 -5.93
C THR A 68 -17.86 -8.21 -4.66
N LEU A 69 -17.96 -7.27 -3.73
CA LEU A 69 -18.76 -7.44 -2.50
C LEU A 69 -19.71 -6.27 -2.29
N GLU A 70 -20.90 -6.53 -1.78
CA GLU A 70 -21.80 -5.51 -1.23
C GLU A 70 -21.16 -4.96 0.06
N VAL A 71 -20.22 -4.04 -0.09
CA VAL A 71 -19.59 -3.33 1.03
C VAL A 71 -20.42 -2.12 1.42
N THR A 72 -20.61 -1.93 2.72
CA THR A 72 -21.22 -0.72 3.26
C THR A 72 -20.32 0.50 3.04
N ALA A 73 -20.89 1.71 3.08
CA ALA A 73 -20.12 2.94 2.96
C ALA A 73 -19.01 3.08 4.02
N GLU A 74 -19.25 2.56 5.24
CA GLU A 74 -18.25 2.55 6.31
C GLU A 74 -17.06 1.62 5.97
N GLU A 75 -17.34 0.44 5.41
CA GLU A 75 -16.29 -0.50 4.99
C GLU A 75 -15.49 0.05 3.80
N GLN A 76 -16.15 0.75 2.87
CA GLN A 76 -15.47 1.43 1.76
C GLN A 76 -14.52 2.52 2.28
N GLU A 77 -14.98 3.35 3.22
CA GLU A 77 -14.15 4.37 3.87
C GLU A 77 -12.94 3.75 4.58
N LYS A 78 -13.16 2.65 5.31
CA LYS A 78 -12.08 1.89 5.97
C LYS A 78 -11.11 1.27 4.98
N THR A 79 -11.59 0.75 3.86
CA THR A 79 -10.76 0.19 2.78
C THR A 79 -9.87 1.29 2.17
N ARG A 80 -10.44 2.47 1.92
CA ARG A 80 -9.71 3.64 1.43
C ARG A 80 -8.67 4.11 2.45
N GLN A 81 -9.02 4.15 3.74
CA GLN A 81 -8.10 4.46 4.83
C GLN A 81 -6.91 3.50 4.86
N LEU A 82 -7.19 2.19 4.81
CA LEU A 82 -6.18 1.13 4.79
C LEU A 82 -5.25 1.28 3.58
N ALA A 83 -5.79 1.56 2.39
CA ALA A 83 -5.01 1.76 1.19
C ALA A 83 -4.06 2.96 1.30
N ILE A 84 -4.52 4.12 1.78
CA ILE A 84 -3.68 5.31 1.96
C ILE A 84 -2.55 5.04 2.96
N VAL A 85 -2.86 4.41 4.10
CA VAL A 85 -1.85 4.05 5.10
C VAL A 85 -0.84 3.07 4.53
N ALA A 86 -1.29 2.07 3.77
CA ALA A 86 -0.41 1.11 3.13
C ALA A 86 0.51 1.77 2.09
N LEU A 87 0.01 2.72 1.30
CA LEU A 87 0.81 3.50 0.35
C LEU A 87 1.90 4.33 1.06
N TRP A 88 1.64 4.83 2.27
CA TRP A 88 2.65 5.45 3.11
C TRP A 88 3.73 4.46 3.59
N CYS A 89 3.35 3.20 3.82
CA CYS A 89 4.26 2.16 4.29
C CYS A 89 5.22 1.66 3.19
N ILE A 90 4.78 1.67 1.93
CA ILE A 90 5.54 1.08 0.81
C ILE A 90 6.38 2.08 0.02
N GLN A 91 6.57 3.30 0.55
CA GLN A 91 7.40 4.32 -0.10
C GLN A 91 8.80 3.77 -0.39
N TRP A 92 9.30 4.03 -1.60
CA TRP A 92 10.58 3.48 -2.06
C TRP A 92 11.73 3.82 -1.10
N ASN A 93 11.85 5.10 -0.73
CA ASN A 93 12.83 5.56 0.26
C ASN A 93 12.36 5.21 1.69
N PRO A 94 13.14 4.41 2.47
CA PRO A 94 12.78 4.05 3.84
C PRO A 94 12.53 5.25 4.78
N ARG A 95 13.10 6.42 4.48
CA ARG A 95 12.90 7.66 5.25
C ARG A 95 11.50 8.24 5.10
N ASN A 96 10.84 7.99 3.98
CA ASN A 96 9.49 8.48 3.70
C ASN A 96 8.41 7.56 4.27
N ARG A 97 8.77 6.32 4.60
CA ARG A 97 7.86 5.37 5.27
C ARG A 97 7.55 5.86 6.67
N GLN A 98 6.30 5.74 7.11
CA GLN A 98 5.91 6.11 8.49
C GLN A 98 6.46 5.08 9.51
N SER A 99 6.46 5.42 10.80
CA SER A 99 6.78 4.44 11.85
C SER A 99 5.55 3.59 12.15
N MET A 100 5.72 2.37 12.67
CA MET A 100 4.57 1.52 13.03
C MET A 100 3.64 2.19 14.04
N THR A 101 4.18 2.95 15.01
CA THR A 101 3.36 3.73 15.94
C THR A 101 2.48 4.73 15.20
N LYS A 102 3.02 5.45 14.21
CA LYS A 102 2.26 6.41 13.42
C LYS A 102 1.26 5.71 12.49
N VAL A 103 1.63 4.58 11.90
CA VAL A 103 0.73 3.73 11.10
C VAL A 103 -0.49 3.31 11.91
N VAL A 104 -0.29 2.82 13.15
CA VAL A 104 -1.40 2.46 14.05
C VAL A 104 -2.27 3.67 14.36
N ASN A 105 -1.68 4.83 14.68
CA ASN A 105 -2.44 6.05 14.92
C ASN A 105 -3.27 6.47 13.69
N MET A 106 -2.71 6.35 12.48
CA MET A 106 -3.43 6.65 11.23
C MET A 106 -4.58 5.68 10.98
N LEU A 107 -4.47 4.41 11.40
CA LEU A 107 -5.53 3.41 11.28
C LEU A 107 -6.66 3.60 12.31
N LEU A 108 -6.32 4.07 13.51
CA LEU A 108 -7.29 4.38 14.57
C LEU A 108 -7.96 5.75 14.39
N GLY A 109 -7.35 6.66 13.60
CA GLY A 109 -7.85 8.00 13.30
C GLY A 109 -8.94 8.04 12.21
N SER A 110 -9.28 9.26 11.76
CA SER A 110 -10.23 9.51 10.68
C SER A 110 -9.53 9.55 9.31
N LEU A 111 -10.24 9.16 8.24
CA LEU A 111 -9.74 9.32 6.87
C LEU A 111 -9.42 10.79 6.53
N GLN A 112 -10.20 11.72 7.08
CA GLN A 112 -10.07 13.16 6.81
C GLN A 112 -8.75 13.74 7.31
N ASP A 113 -8.12 13.08 8.30
CA ASP A 113 -6.81 13.46 8.83
C ASP A 113 -5.65 12.95 7.96
N LEU A 114 -5.94 12.07 6.99
CA LEU A 114 -4.94 11.45 6.13
C LEU A 114 -4.70 12.27 4.87
N GLN A 115 -3.42 12.48 4.59
CA GLN A 115 -2.96 13.02 3.32
C GLN A 115 -2.44 11.89 2.44
N MET A 116 -2.61 12.04 1.12
CA MET A 116 -2.05 11.08 0.17
C MET A 116 -0.52 11.16 0.17
N PRO A 117 0.20 10.03 0.24
CA PRO A 117 1.64 10.01 0.02
C PRO A 117 1.97 10.31 -1.45
N LEU A 118 3.27 10.46 -1.75
CA LEU A 118 3.73 10.39 -3.14
C LEU A 118 3.47 9.01 -3.73
N CYS A 119 3.28 8.96 -5.06
CA CYS A 119 3.21 7.69 -5.76
C CYS A 119 4.47 6.86 -5.43
N PRO A 120 4.33 5.62 -4.95
CA PRO A 120 5.45 4.75 -4.66
C PRO A 120 6.03 4.24 -5.99
N ILE A 121 6.94 5.01 -6.58
CA ILE A 121 7.74 4.64 -7.77
C ILE A 121 9.05 3.99 -7.31
#